data_AF-A0A5M6CIL8-F1
#
_entry.id   AF-A0A5M6CIL8-F1
#
_cell.length_a   1.000
_cell.length_b   1.000
_cell.length_c   1.000
_cell.angle_alpha   90.00
_cell.angle_beta   90.00
_cell.angle_gamma   90.00
#
_symmetry.space_group_name_H-M   'P 1'
#
loop_
_entity.id
_entity.type
_entity.pdbx_description
1 polymer ?
#
loop_
_entity_poly.entity_id
_entity_poly.type
_entity_poly.pdbx_seq_one_letter_code
_entity_poly.pdbx_strand_id
1 'polypeptide(L)'
;MKILEVELLTADLQSIEKFYSNKLQLNTVHKDEQSISYNAGHSRLTFRITETLQPVYHIAFEIPCNKLNEAIEWLSRSIALIPFENHNVIVDFENWNAKSVYFYDDNQNILEFILRFDNDIKSNDAFSTATILNISEVGLVNENVLQFGEALSERYDLPYYEKQPPRENFCALGSSEGLFVISGNERNWFPTDTKAVRYPVYVKFEEHGRLHELNYR
;
A
#
# COMPACT_ATOMS: atom_id res chain seq x y z
N MET A 1 1.09 6.94 -13.09
CA MET A 1 2.12 6.26 -12.26
C MET A 1 1.80 4.79 -12.10
N LYS A 2 2.79 3.92 -12.37
CA LYS A 2 2.73 2.48 -12.09
C LYS A 2 3.84 2.09 -11.10
N ILE A 3 3.47 1.60 -9.93
CA ILE A 3 4.43 1.15 -8.92
C ILE A 3 4.92 -0.24 -9.30
N LEU A 4 6.21 -0.37 -9.61
CA LEU A 4 6.81 -1.61 -10.09
C LEU A 4 7.46 -2.39 -8.94
N GLU A 5 8.14 -1.70 -8.03
CA GLU A 5 8.79 -2.33 -6.88
C GLU A 5 8.69 -1.44 -5.64
N VAL A 6 8.45 -2.04 -4.50
CA VAL A 6 8.52 -1.40 -3.18
C VAL A 6 9.44 -2.23 -2.31
N GLU A 7 10.45 -1.60 -1.70
CA GLU A 7 11.26 -2.22 -0.66
C GLU A 7 11.04 -1.52 0.68
N LEU A 8 10.71 -2.34 1.67
CA LEU A 8 10.45 -1.94 3.05
C LEU A 8 11.46 -2.58 3.99
N LEU A 9 11.66 -1.98 5.14
CA LEU A 9 12.47 -2.58 6.20
C LEU A 9 11.60 -3.42 7.14
N THR A 10 12.21 -4.38 7.83
CA THR A 10 11.55 -5.14 8.90
C THR A 10 12.58 -5.58 9.93
N ALA A 11 12.18 -5.68 11.20
CA ALA A 11 13.01 -6.29 12.23
C ALA A 11 12.85 -7.82 12.31
N ASP A 12 11.87 -8.39 11.60
CA ASP A 12 11.52 -9.80 11.70
C ASP A 12 11.08 -10.35 10.33
N LEU A 13 12.05 -10.87 9.57
CA LEU A 13 11.80 -11.55 8.29
C LEU A 13 11.00 -12.86 8.46
N GLN A 14 11.10 -13.52 9.62
CA GLN A 14 10.37 -14.77 9.86
C GLN A 14 8.87 -14.48 10.03
N SER A 15 8.54 -13.40 10.73
CA SER A 15 7.18 -12.86 10.85
C SER A 15 6.62 -12.47 9.47
N ILE A 16 7.41 -11.75 8.66
CA ILE A 16 7.04 -11.42 7.27
C ILE A 16 6.77 -12.70 6.46
N GLU A 17 7.66 -13.69 6.49
CA GLU A 17 7.46 -14.94 5.76
C GLU A 17 6.16 -15.63 6.18
N LYS A 18 5.93 -15.77 7.50
CA LYS A 18 4.75 -16.41 8.04
C LYS A 18 3.47 -15.71 7.59
N PHE A 19 3.46 -14.38 7.60
CA PHE A 19 2.27 -13.63 7.19
C PHE A 19 2.09 -13.70 5.67
N TYR A 20 3.05 -13.21 4.89
CA TYR A 20 2.85 -13.01 3.45
C TYR A 20 2.86 -14.33 2.66
N SER A 21 3.67 -15.33 3.03
CA SER A 21 3.70 -16.62 2.33
C SER A 21 2.54 -17.54 2.76
N ASN A 22 2.19 -17.56 4.05
CA ASN A 22 1.28 -18.59 4.57
C ASN A 22 -0.15 -18.07 4.86
N LYS A 23 -0.29 -16.86 5.41
CA LYS A 23 -1.61 -16.29 5.72
C LYS A 23 -2.20 -15.57 4.50
N LEU A 24 -1.47 -14.59 3.97
CA LEU A 24 -1.90 -13.82 2.81
C LEU A 24 -1.78 -14.66 1.54
N GLN A 25 -0.74 -15.51 1.44
CA GLN A 25 -0.46 -16.40 0.31
C GLN A 25 0.00 -15.67 -0.97
N LEU A 26 0.87 -14.67 -0.84
CA LEU A 26 1.57 -14.12 -2.00
C LEU A 26 2.63 -15.11 -2.50
N ASN A 27 2.86 -15.11 -3.82
CA ASN A 27 3.89 -15.94 -4.41
C ASN A 27 5.29 -15.38 -4.09
N THR A 28 6.08 -16.11 -3.32
CA THR A 28 7.48 -15.78 -3.04
C THR A 28 8.33 -15.90 -4.31
N VAL A 29 9.08 -14.85 -4.61
CA VAL A 29 9.96 -14.75 -5.79
C VAL A 29 11.42 -14.95 -5.42
N HIS A 30 11.79 -14.45 -4.23
CA HIS A 30 13.14 -14.50 -3.73
C HIS A 30 13.11 -14.58 -2.20
N LYS A 31 14.07 -15.30 -1.63
CA LYS A 31 14.29 -15.36 -0.18
C LYS A 31 15.76 -15.68 0.09
N ASP A 32 16.38 -14.89 0.94
CA ASP A 32 17.67 -15.17 1.57
C ASP A 32 17.67 -14.71 3.04
N GLU A 33 18.84 -14.68 3.66
CA GLU A 33 19.00 -14.26 5.06
C GLU A 33 18.76 -12.76 5.29
N GLN A 34 18.80 -11.94 4.23
CA GLN A 34 18.74 -10.48 4.30
C GLN A 34 17.42 -9.92 3.80
N SER A 35 16.68 -10.68 3.00
CA SER A 35 15.47 -10.20 2.34
C SER A 35 14.53 -11.31 1.86
N ILE A 36 13.26 -10.93 1.70
CA ILE A 36 12.23 -11.75 1.05
C ILE A 36 11.41 -10.89 0.10
N SER A 37 11.11 -11.42 -1.09
CA SER A 37 10.34 -10.71 -2.11
C SER A 37 9.14 -11.52 -2.59
N TYR A 38 8.05 -10.82 -2.85
CA TYR A 38 6.76 -11.37 -3.26
C TYR A 38 6.27 -10.71 -4.55
N ASN A 39 5.55 -11.48 -5.35
CA ASN A 39 4.72 -10.92 -6.41
C ASN A 39 3.41 -10.40 -5.80
N ALA A 40 3.08 -9.16 -6.13
CA ALA A 40 1.80 -8.53 -5.84
C ALA A 40 1.25 -7.98 -7.17
N GLY A 41 0.66 -8.88 -7.97
CA GLY A 41 0.25 -8.58 -9.34
C GLY A 41 1.43 -8.14 -10.22
N HIS A 42 1.33 -6.95 -10.81
CA HIS A 42 2.38 -6.33 -11.61
C HIS A 42 3.50 -5.67 -10.80
N SER A 43 3.39 -5.65 -9.46
CA SER A 43 4.40 -5.08 -8.56
C SER A 43 5.19 -6.16 -7.82
N ARG A 44 6.41 -5.83 -7.41
CA ARG A 44 7.21 -6.61 -6.47
C ARG A 44 7.24 -5.93 -5.10
N LEU A 45 6.92 -6.68 -4.04
CA LEU A 45 7.09 -6.23 -2.65
C LEU A 45 8.29 -6.95 -2.04
N THR A 46 9.28 -6.20 -1.56
CA THR A 46 10.46 -6.75 -0.88
C THR A 46 10.52 -6.24 0.55
N PHE A 47 10.83 -7.13 1.48
CA PHE A 47 11.23 -6.76 2.84
C PHE A 47 12.70 -7.05 3.03
N ARG A 48 13.43 -6.10 3.63
CA ARG A 48 14.84 -6.26 4.03
C ARG A 48 14.98 -6.17 5.53
N ILE A 49 15.82 -7.03 6.11
CA ILE A 49 16.06 -7.03 7.56
C ILE A 49 16.76 -5.73 7.99
N THR A 50 16.39 -5.22 9.16
CA THR A 50 17.09 -4.17 9.90
C THR A 50 17.12 -4.50 11.37
N GLU A 51 18.23 -4.22 12.05
CA GLU A 51 18.38 -4.49 13.49
C GLU A 51 18.02 -3.27 14.36
N THR A 52 17.85 -2.10 13.75
CA THR A 52 17.79 -0.81 14.47
C THR A 52 16.43 -0.15 14.49
N LEU A 53 15.49 -0.62 13.66
CA LEU A 53 14.18 -0.01 13.47
C LEU A 53 13.08 -1.06 13.61
N GLN A 54 11.91 -0.63 14.07
CA GLN A 54 10.67 -1.40 14.09
C GLN A 54 9.63 -0.65 13.25
N PRO A 55 9.78 -0.65 11.92
CA PRO A 55 9.00 0.22 11.05
C PRO A 55 7.57 -0.30 10.87
N VAL A 56 6.64 0.63 10.72
CA VAL A 56 5.24 0.37 10.37
C VAL A 56 4.89 1.20 9.15
N TYR A 57 4.41 0.54 8.10
CA TYR A 57 4.11 1.13 6.80
C TYR A 57 2.60 1.04 6.49
N HIS A 58 2.15 1.88 5.55
CA HIS A 58 0.86 1.74 4.87
C HIS A 58 1.10 1.30 3.42
N ILE A 59 0.46 0.22 3.00
CA ILE A 59 0.52 -0.31 1.62
C ILE A 59 -0.87 -0.75 1.19
N ALA A 60 -1.32 -0.30 0.02
CA ALA A 60 -2.54 -0.79 -0.59
C ALA A 60 -2.26 -1.65 -1.83
N PHE A 61 -2.97 -2.77 -1.93
CA PHE A 61 -3.04 -3.60 -3.12
C PHE A 61 -4.36 -3.35 -3.84
N GLU A 62 -4.28 -3.05 -5.14
CA GLU A 62 -5.48 -2.94 -5.98
C GLU A 62 -6.01 -4.34 -6.30
N ILE A 63 -7.32 -4.54 -6.14
CA ILE A 63 -8.03 -5.75 -6.53
C ILE A 63 -9.15 -5.41 -7.54
N PRO A 64 -9.63 -6.38 -8.35
CA PRO A 64 -10.69 -6.13 -9.31
C PRO A 64 -11.97 -5.62 -8.63
N CYS A 65 -12.67 -4.69 -9.30
CA CYS A 65 -13.79 -3.95 -8.70
C CYS A 65 -15.03 -4.79 -8.39
N ASN A 66 -15.08 -6.04 -8.87
CA ASN A 66 -16.13 -7.00 -8.58
C ASN A 66 -15.75 -8.05 -7.51
N LYS A 67 -14.62 -7.89 -6.80
CA LYS A 67 -14.08 -8.92 -5.88
C LYS A 67 -14.11 -8.58 -4.39
N LEU A 68 -14.66 -7.43 -4.00
CA LEU A 68 -14.67 -6.97 -2.60
C LEU A 68 -15.16 -8.03 -1.59
N ASN A 69 -16.35 -8.60 -1.81
CA ASN A 69 -16.93 -9.57 -0.88
C ASN A 69 -16.10 -10.86 -0.79
N GLU A 70 -15.62 -11.36 -1.93
CA GLU A 70 -14.76 -12.55 -1.96
C GLU A 70 -13.42 -12.29 -1.25
N ALA A 71 -12.86 -11.09 -1.37
CA ALA A 71 -11.65 -10.68 -0.68
C ALA A 71 -11.83 -10.60 0.84
N ILE A 72 -12.97 -10.07 1.31
CA ILE A 72 -13.35 -10.05 2.73
C ILE A 72 -13.45 -11.48 3.27
N GLU A 73 -14.17 -12.36 2.56
CA GLU A 73 -14.31 -13.76 2.95
C GLU A 73 -12.96 -14.49 2.98
N TRP A 74 -12.08 -14.21 2.00
CA TRP A 74 -10.73 -14.75 1.94
C TRP A 74 -9.90 -14.34 3.16
N LEU A 75 -9.80 -13.04 3.43
CA LEU A 75 -9.04 -12.50 4.56
C LEU A 75 -9.56 -13.05 5.89
N SER A 76 -10.89 -13.07 6.07
CA SER A 76 -11.54 -13.49 7.32
C SER A 76 -11.28 -14.95 7.72
N ARG A 77 -10.69 -15.78 6.84
CA ARG A 77 -10.30 -17.17 7.18
C ARG A 77 -9.11 -17.23 8.13
N SER A 78 -8.20 -16.26 8.08
CA SER A 78 -6.94 -16.31 8.82
C SER A 78 -6.39 -14.95 9.26
N ILE A 79 -7.02 -13.86 8.84
CA ILE A 79 -6.58 -12.48 9.08
C ILE A 79 -7.77 -11.70 9.64
N ALA A 80 -7.55 -11.02 10.77
CA ALA A 80 -8.55 -10.14 11.34
C ALA A 80 -8.61 -8.83 10.53
N LEU A 81 -9.82 -8.47 10.09
CA LEU A 81 -10.07 -7.19 9.44
C LEU A 81 -10.17 -6.08 10.49
N ILE A 82 -9.68 -4.89 10.12
CA ILE A 82 -9.78 -3.70 10.95
C ILE A 82 -11.22 -3.17 10.81
N PRO A 83 -11.97 -3.05 11.92
CA PRO A 83 -13.30 -2.49 11.87
C PRO A 83 -13.22 -0.98 11.61
N PHE A 84 -14.17 -0.53 10.82
CA PHE A 84 -14.57 0.85 10.60
C PHE A 84 -15.95 1.08 11.25
N GLU A 85 -16.44 2.31 11.21
CA GLU A 85 -17.68 2.78 11.85
C GLU A 85 -18.79 1.73 11.96
N ASN A 86 -19.44 1.66 13.13
CA ASN A 86 -20.50 0.70 13.44
C ASN A 86 -20.11 -0.78 13.25
N HIS A 87 -18.81 -1.12 13.40
CA HIS A 87 -18.26 -2.47 13.20
C HIS A 87 -18.36 -2.98 11.75
N ASN A 88 -18.57 -2.09 10.77
CA ASN A 88 -18.42 -2.44 9.37
C ASN A 88 -16.93 -2.64 9.06
N VAL A 89 -16.55 -3.46 8.09
CA VAL A 89 -15.15 -3.61 7.66
C VAL A 89 -14.86 -2.89 6.34
N ILE A 90 -15.92 -2.49 5.64
CA ILE A 90 -15.83 -1.78 4.36
C ILE A 90 -15.77 -0.29 4.63
N VAL A 91 -14.75 0.35 4.06
CA VAL A 91 -14.67 1.80 3.94
C VAL A 91 -15.11 2.20 2.54
N ASP A 92 -16.02 3.18 2.46
CA ASP A 92 -16.47 3.78 1.20
C ASP A 92 -15.78 5.13 1.01
N PHE A 93 -14.94 5.24 -0.02
CA PHE A 93 -14.27 6.49 -0.40
C PHE A 93 -15.02 7.11 -1.58
N GLU A 94 -16.14 7.76 -1.29
CA GLU A 94 -17.03 8.36 -2.30
C GLU A 94 -16.27 9.27 -3.28
N ASN A 95 -15.42 10.17 -2.75
CA ASN A 95 -14.64 11.09 -3.57
C ASN A 95 -13.69 10.38 -4.53
N TRP A 96 -13.13 9.23 -4.12
CA TRP A 96 -12.18 8.46 -4.90
C TRP A 96 -12.88 7.43 -5.79
N ASN A 97 -14.21 7.30 -5.69
CA ASN A 97 -15.01 6.24 -6.31
C ASN A 97 -14.39 4.87 -6.06
N ALA A 98 -14.07 4.60 -4.79
CA ALA A 98 -13.32 3.43 -4.37
C ALA A 98 -13.89 2.83 -3.07
N LYS A 99 -13.65 1.54 -2.87
CA LYS A 99 -13.93 0.85 -1.61
C LYS A 99 -12.72 0.09 -1.14
N SER A 100 -12.60 -0.02 0.18
CA SER A 100 -11.44 -0.65 0.79
C SER A 100 -11.79 -1.50 1.99
N VAL A 101 -10.93 -2.47 2.26
CA VAL A 101 -10.85 -3.18 3.55
C VAL A 101 -9.42 -3.18 4.05
N TYR A 102 -9.29 -3.05 5.37
CA TYR A 102 -8.00 -2.88 6.04
C TYR A 102 -7.69 -4.06 6.95
N PHE A 103 -6.42 -4.40 7.07
CA PHE A 103 -5.93 -5.45 7.96
C PHE A 103 -4.46 -5.18 8.34
N TYR A 104 -3.99 -5.83 9.40
CA TYR A 104 -2.59 -5.76 9.78
C TYR A 104 -1.83 -7.00 9.30
N ASP A 105 -0.55 -6.83 8.99
CA ASP A 105 0.38 -7.95 9.04
C ASP A 105 0.91 -8.22 10.46
N ASP A 106 1.71 -9.27 10.61
CA ASP A 106 2.27 -9.66 11.92
C ASP A 106 3.31 -8.65 12.45
N ASN A 107 3.73 -7.67 11.62
CA ASN A 107 4.61 -6.55 12.01
C ASN A 107 3.83 -5.22 12.16
N GLN A 108 2.50 -5.29 12.20
CA GLN A 108 1.60 -4.15 12.34
C GLN A 108 1.59 -3.18 11.16
N ASN A 109 2.15 -3.54 10.00
CA ASN A 109 1.93 -2.75 8.78
C ASN A 109 0.44 -2.70 8.49
N ILE A 110 -0.03 -1.51 8.10
CA ILE A 110 -1.41 -1.29 7.70
C ILE A 110 -1.51 -1.67 6.23
N LEU A 111 -2.22 -2.76 5.97
CA LEU A 111 -2.46 -3.26 4.63
C LEU A 111 -3.89 -2.96 4.21
N GLU A 112 -4.04 -2.65 2.95
CA GLU A 112 -5.32 -2.30 2.34
C GLU A 112 -5.54 -3.13 1.09
N PHE A 113 -6.73 -3.70 0.95
CA PHE A 113 -7.26 -4.03 -0.37
C PHE A 113 -8.19 -2.93 -0.78
N ILE A 114 -7.86 -2.29 -1.90
CA ILE A 114 -8.64 -1.21 -2.50
C ILE A 114 -9.12 -1.63 -3.88
N LEU A 115 -10.33 -1.21 -4.23
CA LEU A 115 -10.85 -1.29 -5.59
C LEU A 115 -11.35 0.07 -6.02
N ARG A 116 -11.01 0.47 -7.24
CA ARG A 116 -11.45 1.72 -7.87
C ARG A 116 -12.40 1.43 -9.00
N PHE A 117 -13.62 1.96 -8.90
CA PHE A 117 -14.65 1.70 -9.92
C PHE A 117 -14.34 2.39 -11.25
N ASP A 118 -13.58 3.50 -11.26
CA ASP A 118 -13.24 4.19 -12.51
C ASP A 118 -12.28 3.39 -13.39
N ASN A 119 -11.47 2.50 -12.80
CA ASN A 119 -10.56 1.64 -13.55
C ASN A 119 -11.33 0.53 -14.30
N ASP A 120 -12.55 0.19 -13.86
CA ASP A 120 -13.44 -0.86 -14.41
C ASP A 120 -12.76 -2.23 -14.68
N ILE A 121 -11.72 -2.56 -13.90
CA ILE A 121 -11.01 -3.84 -14.02
C ILE A 121 -11.80 -4.91 -13.26
N LYS A 122 -12.24 -5.94 -13.98
CA LYS A 122 -13.01 -7.07 -13.44
C LYS A 122 -12.27 -8.38 -13.66
N SER A 123 -12.53 -9.35 -12.79
CA SER A 123 -12.07 -10.73 -12.97
C SER A 123 -13.23 -11.72 -12.83
N ASN A 124 -13.22 -12.77 -13.66
CA ASN A 124 -14.15 -13.89 -13.55
C ASN A 124 -13.60 -15.00 -12.65
N ASP A 125 -12.31 -14.97 -12.30
CA ASP A 125 -11.69 -15.97 -11.44
C ASP A 125 -12.15 -15.78 -9.99
N ALA A 126 -12.26 -16.87 -9.23
CA ALA A 126 -12.49 -16.79 -7.79
C ALA A 126 -11.36 -15.99 -7.12
N PHE A 127 -11.68 -15.20 -6.10
CA PHE A 127 -10.65 -14.42 -5.43
C PHE A 127 -9.57 -15.31 -4.80
N SER A 128 -8.34 -14.98 -5.15
CA SER A 128 -7.11 -15.36 -4.46
C SER A 128 -6.15 -14.20 -4.61
N THR A 129 -5.03 -14.21 -3.89
CA THR A 129 -3.97 -13.21 -4.06
C THR A 129 -3.38 -13.15 -5.46
N ALA A 130 -3.55 -14.19 -6.28
CA ALA A 130 -3.20 -14.14 -7.70
C ALA A 130 -4.05 -13.15 -8.51
N THR A 131 -5.20 -12.70 -7.97
CA THR A 131 -6.06 -11.68 -8.58
C THR A 131 -5.69 -10.25 -8.21
N ILE A 132 -4.73 -10.05 -7.28
CA ILE A 132 -4.17 -8.73 -6.99
C ILE A 132 -3.56 -8.16 -8.29
N LEU A 133 -3.90 -6.92 -8.60
CA LEU A 133 -3.48 -6.25 -9.82
C LEU A 133 -2.08 -5.64 -9.69
N ASN A 134 -1.85 -4.91 -8.60
CA ASN A 134 -0.58 -4.24 -8.29
C ASN A 134 -0.60 -3.67 -6.86
N ILE A 135 0.53 -3.17 -6.40
CA ILE A 135 0.58 -2.20 -5.29
C ILE A 135 0.12 -0.87 -5.87
N SER A 136 -0.95 -0.29 -5.33
CA SER A 136 -1.53 0.97 -5.82
C SER A 136 -1.29 2.14 -4.87
N GLU A 137 -0.91 1.90 -3.62
CA GLU A 137 -0.57 2.98 -2.69
C GLU A 137 0.65 2.62 -1.85
N VAL A 138 1.53 3.60 -1.65
CA VAL A 138 2.64 3.53 -0.70
C VAL A 138 2.59 4.75 0.21
N GLY A 139 2.51 4.51 1.52
CA GLY A 139 2.53 5.56 2.54
C GLY A 139 3.92 6.17 2.69
N LEU A 140 4.00 7.50 2.65
CA LEU A 140 5.20 8.28 2.99
C LEU A 140 4.86 9.27 4.10
N VAL A 141 5.81 9.57 5.00
CA VAL A 141 5.54 10.42 6.18
C VAL A 141 6.51 11.58 6.26
N ASN A 142 6.05 12.80 6.02
CA ASN A 142 6.88 14.00 6.07
C ASN A 142 6.24 15.09 6.92
N GLU A 143 7.03 15.80 7.72
CA GLU A 143 6.55 16.93 8.54
C GLU A 143 5.98 18.06 7.69
N ASN A 144 6.59 18.33 6.53
CA ASN A 144 6.15 19.39 5.61
C ASN A 144 5.51 18.77 4.36
N VAL A 145 4.29 18.24 4.51
CA VAL A 145 3.59 17.46 3.47
C VAL A 145 3.49 18.21 2.14
N LEU A 146 3.06 19.47 2.14
CA LEU A 146 2.89 20.25 0.91
C LEU A 146 4.24 20.52 0.21
N GLN A 147 5.27 20.90 0.97
CA GLN A 147 6.60 21.15 0.40
C GLN A 147 7.21 19.86 -0.15
N PHE A 148 7.06 18.74 0.57
CA PHE A 148 7.56 17.45 0.13
C PHE A 148 6.79 16.95 -1.10
N GLY A 149 5.47 17.13 -1.11
CA GLY A 149 4.61 16.80 -2.25
C GLY A 149 5.03 17.58 -3.50
N GLU A 150 5.25 18.89 -3.37
CA GLU A 150 5.72 19.72 -4.48
C GLU A 150 7.08 19.26 -5.01
N ALA A 151 8.03 18.96 -4.12
CA ALA A 151 9.35 18.48 -4.50
C ALA A 151 9.30 17.14 -5.26
N LEU A 152 8.38 16.24 -4.91
CA LEU A 152 8.18 14.98 -5.65
C LEU A 152 7.48 15.21 -6.99
N SER A 153 6.46 16.09 -7.00
CA SER A 153 5.73 16.50 -8.20
C SER A 153 6.69 17.08 -9.25
N GLU A 154 7.48 18.08 -8.89
CA GLU A 154 8.44 18.72 -9.81
C GLU A 154 9.55 17.75 -10.27
N ARG A 155 10.03 16.88 -9.38
CA ARG A 155 11.15 15.99 -9.68
C ARG A 155 10.75 14.84 -10.61
N TYR A 156 9.54 14.32 -10.45
CA TYR A 156 9.10 13.10 -11.14
C TYR A 156 7.94 13.33 -12.09
N ASP A 157 7.52 14.58 -12.29
CA ASP A 157 6.37 14.95 -13.13
C ASP A 157 5.07 14.25 -12.67
N LEU A 158 4.90 14.14 -11.33
CA LEU A 158 3.77 13.47 -10.71
C LEU A 158 2.67 14.48 -10.37
N PRO A 159 1.45 14.35 -10.91
CA PRO A 159 0.36 15.25 -10.55
C PRO A 159 -0.12 14.98 -9.11
N TYR A 160 -0.66 16.01 -8.46
CA TYR A 160 -1.56 15.79 -7.33
C TYR A 160 -2.78 15.01 -7.79
N TYR A 161 -3.18 14.00 -7.03
CA TYR A 161 -4.31 13.16 -7.38
C TYR A 161 -5.58 13.99 -7.40
N GLU A 162 -6.24 14.05 -8.56
CA GLU A 162 -7.34 14.99 -8.83
C GLU A 162 -8.50 14.88 -7.82
N LYS A 163 -8.73 13.68 -7.28
CA LYS A 163 -9.80 13.37 -6.33
C LYS A 163 -9.44 13.67 -4.87
N GLN A 164 -8.21 14.12 -4.63
CA GLN A 164 -7.70 14.45 -3.31
C GLN A 164 -6.98 15.81 -3.32
N PRO A 165 -7.73 16.91 -3.11
CA PRO A 165 -7.11 18.21 -2.90
C PRO A 165 -6.04 18.14 -1.80
N PRO A 166 -4.83 18.68 -2.03
CA PRO A 166 -3.75 18.63 -1.05
C PRO A 166 -4.10 19.46 0.17
N ARG A 167 -3.73 18.97 1.35
CA ARG A 167 -3.93 19.60 2.65
C ARG A 167 -2.61 19.69 3.40
N GLU A 168 -2.54 20.56 4.41
CA GLU A 168 -1.31 20.80 5.18
C GLU A 168 -0.67 19.53 5.75
N ASN A 169 -1.48 18.54 6.14
CA ASN A 169 -1.02 17.31 6.78
C ASN A 169 -1.36 16.02 5.98
N PHE A 170 -1.84 16.15 4.74
CA PHE A 170 -2.16 15.00 3.90
C PHE A 170 -2.26 15.38 2.41
N CYS A 171 -1.60 14.64 1.53
CA CYS A 171 -1.84 14.71 0.09
C CYS A 171 -1.59 13.36 -0.58
N ALA A 172 -2.06 13.22 -1.83
CA ALA A 172 -1.77 12.07 -2.67
C ALA A 172 -1.19 12.55 -4.01
N LEU A 173 -0.14 11.88 -4.48
CA LEU A 173 0.53 12.16 -5.77
C LEU A 173 0.50 10.93 -6.66
N GLY A 174 0.26 11.12 -7.95
CA GLY A 174 0.21 10.06 -8.96
C GLY A 174 -1.18 9.91 -9.58
N SER A 175 -1.55 8.67 -9.90
CA SER A 175 -2.80 8.33 -10.61
C SER A 175 -3.53 7.17 -9.92
N SER A 176 -4.74 6.83 -10.37
CA SER A 176 -5.49 5.69 -9.81
C SER A 176 -4.75 4.34 -9.87
N GLU A 177 -3.80 4.16 -10.80
CA GLU A 177 -2.95 2.96 -10.87
C GLU A 177 -1.82 2.91 -9.82
N GLY A 178 -1.47 4.04 -9.22
CA GLY A 178 -0.32 4.14 -8.31
C GLY A 178 -0.25 5.52 -7.67
N LEU A 179 -0.22 5.56 -6.34
CA LEU A 179 -0.20 6.76 -5.52
C LEU A 179 0.89 6.72 -4.45
N PHE A 180 1.54 7.86 -4.26
CA PHE A 180 2.18 8.16 -2.98
C PHE A 180 1.16 8.83 -2.07
N VAL A 181 0.86 8.18 -0.95
CA VAL A 181 -0.03 8.72 0.08
C VAL A 181 0.83 9.36 1.15
N ILE A 182 0.90 10.68 1.15
CA ILE A 182 1.81 11.44 2.00
C ILE A 182 1.05 11.93 3.23
N SER A 183 1.46 11.44 4.40
CA SER A 183 0.90 11.84 5.68
C SER A 183 1.86 12.77 6.43
N GLY A 184 1.29 13.71 7.19
CA GLY A 184 2.02 14.45 8.21
C GLY A 184 2.49 13.53 9.34
N ASN A 185 3.56 13.91 10.02
CA ASN A 185 4.06 13.17 11.19
C ASN A 185 2.98 13.14 12.30
N GLU A 186 2.88 12.03 13.03
CA GLU A 186 1.93 11.82 14.15
C GLU A 186 0.43 11.93 13.79
N ARG A 187 0.09 12.09 12.51
CA ARG A 187 -1.28 11.87 12.01
C ARG A 187 -1.58 10.37 12.09
N ASN A 188 -2.80 10.01 12.44
CA ASN A 188 -3.20 8.61 12.43
C ASN A 188 -3.36 8.12 10.98
N TRP A 189 -2.81 6.94 10.67
CA TRP A 189 -3.13 6.23 9.45
C TRP A 189 -4.58 5.75 9.53
N PHE A 190 -5.45 6.34 8.72
CA PHE A 190 -6.85 5.94 8.65
C PHE A 190 -6.98 4.47 8.20
N PRO A 191 -7.92 3.66 8.73
CA PRO A 191 -8.92 3.96 9.78
C PRO A 191 -8.41 3.68 11.21
N THR A 192 -7.10 3.57 11.40
CA THR A 192 -6.46 3.11 12.63
C THR A 192 -6.08 4.28 13.55
N ASP A 193 -5.62 3.95 14.77
CA ASP A 193 -4.96 4.90 15.67
C ASP A 193 -3.43 4.88 15.57
N THR A 194 -2.88 4.13 14.59
CA THR A 194 -1.45 4.02 14.37
C THR A 194 -0.88 5.34 13.87
N LYS A 195 0.10 5.87 14.59
CA LYS A 195 0.78 7.12 14.23
C LYS A 195 1.65 6.94 13.00
N ALA A 196 1.53 7.87 12.07
CA ALA A 196 2.40 7.98 10.93
C ALA A 196 3.80 8.41 11.40
N VAL A 197 4.77 7.51 11.26
CA VAL A 197 6.18 7.74 11.57
C VAL A 197 7.00 7.52 10.30
N ARG A 198 8.00 8.37 10.11
CA ARG A 198 8.90 8.30 8.95
C ARG A 198 9.87 7.13 9.08
N TYR A 199 9.86 6.27 8.06
CA TYR A 199 10.83 5.20 7.88
C TYR A 199 11.37 5.16 6.44
N PRO A 200 12.58 4.61 6.22
CA PRO A 200 13.11 4.42 4.88
C PRO A 200 12.20 3.53 4.02
N VAL A 201 12.03 3.91 2.77
CA VAL A 201 11.27 3.19 1.73
C VAL A 201 12.00 3.36 0.40
N TYR A 202 12.15 2.28 -0.35
CA TYR A 202 12.51 2.38 -1.76
C TYR A 202 11.27 2.13 -2.61
N VAL A 203 11.06 2.97 -3.62
CA VAL A 203 10.02 2.74 -4.64
C VAL A 203 10.62 2.91 -6.03
N LYS A 204 10.38 1.91 -6.87
CA LYS A 204 10.61 1.98 -8.30
C LYS A 204 9.28 2.06 -9.02
N PHE A 205 9.12 3.04 -9.90
CA PHE A 205 7.85 3.28 -10.58
C PHE A 205 8.06 3.82 -11.99
N GLU A 206 7.06 3.65 -12.83
CA GLU A 206 7.00 4.22 -14.17
C GLU A 206 6.03 5.40 -14.19
N GLU A 207 6.46 6.53 -14.77
CA GLU A 207 5.63 7.68 -15.07
C GLU A 207 5.92 8.14 -16.51
N HIS A 208 4.88 8.39 -17.32
CA HIS A 208 5.03 8.78 -18.73
C HIS A 208 6.02 7.91 -19.55
N GLY A 209 6.06 6.61 -19.28
CA GLY A 209 6.97 5.64 -19.94
C GLY A 209 8.44 5.76 -19.53
N ARG A 210 8.74 6.53 -18.47
CA ARG A 210 10.08 6.68 -17.89
C ARG A 210 10.14 5.96 -16.55
N LEU A 211 11.27 5.31 -16.31
CA LEU A 211 11.53 4.63 -15.07
C LEU A 211 12.16 5.59 -14.05
N HIS A 212 11.60 5.59 -12.84
CA HIS A 212 12.04 6.43 -11.72
C HIS A 212 12.30 5.57 -10.49
N GLU A 213 13.18 6.08 -9.63
CA GLU A 213 13.53 5.47 -8.35
C GLU A 213 13.50 6.53 -7.24
N LEU A 214 12.69 6.29 -6.22
CA LEU A 214 12.64 7.07 -5.00
C LEU A 214 13.35 6.29 -3.89
N ASN A 215 14.50 6.81 -3.46
CA ASN A 215 15.18 6.34 -2.25
C ASN A 215 14.79 7.25 -1.09
N TYR A 216 13.67 6.95 -0.43
CA TYR A 216 13.18 7.71 0.71
C TYR A 216 13.89 7.28 1.98
N ARG A 217 14.46 8.24 2.71
CA ARG A 217 15.21 8.04 3.95
C ARG A 217 14.66 8.94 5.05
#